data_AF-A0A9E3Y0V0-F1
#
_entry.id   AF-A0A9E3Y0V0-F1
#
_cell.length_a   1.000
_cell.length_b   1.000
_cell.length_c   1.000
_cell.angle_alpha   90.00
_cell.angle_beta   90.00
_cell.angle_gamma   90.00
#
_symmetry.space_group_name_H-M   'P 1'
#
loop_
_entity.id
_entity.type
_entity.pdbx_description
1 polymer ?
#
loop_
_entity_poly.entity_id
_entity_poly.type
_entity_poly.pdbx_seq_one_letter_code
_entity_poly.pdbx_strand_id
1 'polypeptide(L)'
;MADLLDLSARIIDSGLVDQPVNRVTNELSEIADGVAMVESFSHCVALQTGDGLVCFDASGVQTGQQVRDALRGWSADRVSHLVYTHGHADHVGGSTFFRDDAPTVVGHQAVATRLDRYAYTNNWNLLINMRQFGGIRGDMNLNVGDTGGGVDVKANPNARRFLPATTMRPDHVVGDHDTIDVGGLQMELHHARGETDDHLWGWLPQHNALTTGDFLIWNFPNAGNPQKVQRFPIEWAAALRAMIAKEPELLLPAHGLPIAGRERIT
;
A
#
# COMPACT_ATOMS: atom_id res chain seq x y z
N MET A 1 -8.70 -12.12 15.34
CA MET A 1 -7.60 -11.74 14.44
C MET A 1 -7.28 -12.96 13.61
N ALA A 2 -7.34 -12.85 12.28
CA ALA A 2 -7.06 -13.97 11.39
C ALA A 2 -5.55 -14.18 11.30
N ASP A 3 -5.12 -15.44 11.27
CA ASP A 3 -3.74 -15.78 10.91
C ASP A 3 -3.59 -15.57 9.39
N LEU A 4 -2.99 -14.44 9.02
CA LEU A 4 -2.86 -14.04 7.61
C LEU A 4 -1.87 -14.94 6.87
N LEU A 5 -0.83 -15.43 7.55
CA LEU A 5 0.19 -16.28 6.96
C LEU A 5 -0.36 -17.69 6.70
N ASP A 6 -1.12 -18.25 7.65
CA ASP A 6 -1.81 -19.53 7.45
C ASP A 6 -2.84 -19.43 6.31
N LEU A 7 -3.60 -18.34 6.25
CA LEU A 7 -4.55 -18.12 5.16
C LEU A 7 -3.84 -18.04 3.80
N SER A 8 -2.73 -17.30 3.74
CA SER A 8 -1.91 -17.13 2.54
C SER A 8 -1.30 -18.45 2.09
N ALA A 9 -0.65 -19.17 3.00
CA ALA A 9 -0.05 -20.48 2.73
C ALA A 9 -1.10 -21.48 2.22
N ARG A 10 -2.26 -21.55 2.87
CA ARG A 10 -3.36 -22.42 2.42
C ARG A 10 -3.80 -22.10 1.00
N ILE A 11 -3.97 -20.82 0.66
CA ILE A 11 -4.41 -20.41 -0.69
C ILE A 11 -3.35 -20.76 -1.73
N ILE A 12 -2.08 -20.46 -1.46
CA ILE A 12 -0.95 -20.75 -2.37
C ILE A 12 -0.80 -22.25 -2.59
N ASP A 13 -0.80 -23.04 -1.52
CA ASP A 13 -0.50 -24.47 -1.57
C ASP A 13 -1.66 -25.29 -2.15
N SER A 14 -2.91 -24.87 -1.89
CA SER A 14 -4.09 -25.60 -2.37
C SER A 14 -4.61 -25.08 -3.72
N GLY A 15 -4.28 -23.84 -4.10
CA GLY A 15 -4.89 -23.14 -5.23
C GLY A 15 -6.38 -22.78 -5.04
N LEU A 16 -6.94 -22.99 -3.84
CA LEU A 16 -8.35 -22.74 -3.55
C LEU A 16 -8.54 -21.35 -2.94
N VAL A 17 -9.26 -20.49 -3.65
CA VAL A 17 -9.69 -19.16 -3.17
C VAL A 17 -11.17 -19.25 -2.75
N ASP A 18 -11.41 -19.61 -1.50
CA ASP A 18 -12.76 -19.71 -0.91
C ASP A 18 -13.11 -18.55 0.05
N GLN A 19 -12.16 -17.63 0.25
CA GLN A 19 -12.29 -16.42 1.05
C GLN A 19 -11.57 -15.26 0.35
N PRO A 20 -11.96 -13.99 0.59
CA PRO A 20 -11.32 -12.84 -0.02
C PRO A 20 -9.83 -12.77 0.31
N VAL A 21 -8.98 -12.61 -0.71
CA VAL A 21 -7.51 -12.45 -0.55
C VAL A 21 -7.16 -11.01 -0.16
N ASN A 22 -7.83 -10.02 -0.75
CA ASN A 22 -7.72 -8.64 -0.30
C ASN A 22 -8.86 -8.31 0.66
N ARG A 23 -8.52 -8.19 1.94
CA ARG A 23 -9.47 -8.00 3.03
C ARG A 23 -9.37 -6.56 3.53
N VAL A 24 -10.52 -5.93 3.78
CA VAL A 24 -10.61 -4.56 4.29
C VAL A 24 -11.39 -4.59 5.59
N THR A 25 -10.74 -5.14 6.61
CA THR A 25 -11.29 -5.27 7.97
C THR A 25 -10.95 -4.06 8.83
N ASN A 26 -9.87 -3.35 8.47
CA ASN A 26 -9.17 -2.34 9.28
C ASN A 26 -8.71 -2.89 10.63
N GLU A 27 -8.55 -4.20 10.73
CA GLU A 27 -7.95 -4.87 11.87
C GLU A 27 -6.43 -4.95 11.66
N LEU A 28 -5.69 -4.82 12.75
CA LEU A 28 -4.25 -5.08 12.80
C LEU A 28 -4.02 -6.57 13.02
N SER A 29 -3.05 -7.17 12.33
CA SER A 29 -2.48 -8.48 12.65
C SER A 29 -0.98 -8.34 12.83
N GLU A 30 -0.44 -8.86 13.94
CA GLU A 30 1.01 -8.99 14.11
C GLU A 30 1.49 -10.22 13.34
N ILE A 31 2.35 -9.99 12.34
CA ILE A 31 2.80 -10.99 11.35
C ILE A 31 4.13 -11.62 11.77
N ALA A 32 4.97 -10.86 12.44
CA ALA A 32 6.20 -11.30 13.09
C ALA A 32 6.49 -10.37 14.28
N ASP A 33 7.47 -10.72 15.10
CA ASP A 33 7.89 -9.89 16.25
C ASP A 33 8.19 -8.45 15.81
N GLY A 34 7.41 -7.50 16.30
CA GLY A 34 7.53 -6.07 15.97
C GLY A 34 7.10 -5.69 14.55
N VAL A 35 6.47 -6.61 13.79
CA VAL A 35 5.97 -6.36 12.43
C VAL A 35 4.47 -6.63 12.39
N ALA A 36 3.69 -5.58 12.13
CA ALA A 36 2.24 -5.67 12.02
C ALA A 36 1.74 -5.21 10.65
N MET A 37 0.55 -5.67 10.27
CA MET A 37 -0.16 -5.23 9.08
C MET A 37 -1.59 -4.88 9.46
N VAL A 38 -2.04 -3.69 9.07
CA VAL A 38 -3.45 -3.31 9.13
C VAL A 38 -4.11 -3.58 7.78
N GLU A 39 -5.05 -4.51 7.75
CA GLU A 39 -5.80 -4.90 6.55
C GLU A 39 -6.79 -3.79 6.16
N SER A 40 -6.35 -2.82 5.35
CA SER A 40 -7.21 -1.76 4.78
C SER A 40 -7.21 -1.80 3.25
N PHE A 41 -7.85 -0.84 2.57
CA PHE A 41 -7.98 -0.90 1.10
C PHE A 41 -6.61 -1.06 0.42
N SER A 42 -5.69 -0.13 0.71
CA SER A 42 -4.26 -0.43 0.75
C SER A 42 -3.85 -0.64 2.21
N HIS A 43 -3.16 -1.72 2.48
CA HIS A 43 -2.68 -2.13 3.79
C HIS A 43 -1.61 -1.17 4.30
N CYS A 44 -1.54 -1.02 5.63
CA CYS A 44 -0.47 -0.31 6.30
C CYS A 44 0.42 -1.35 7.00
N VAL A 45 1.70 -1.43 6.62
CA VAL A 45 2.68 -2.26 7.31
C VAL A 45 3.37 -1.40 8.37
N ALA A 46 3.43 -1.86 9.61
CA ALA A 46 4.02 -1.12 10.72
C ALA A 46 5.16 -1.91 11.38
N LEU A 47 6.27 -1.22 11.65
CA LEU A 47 7.43 -1.74 12.34
C LEU A 47 7.59 -1.03 13.68
N GLN A 48 7.74 -1.80 14.77
CA GLN A 48 8.17 -1.28 16.06
C GLN A 48 9.68 -1.03 16.04
N THR A 49 10.10 0.16 16.45
CA THR A 49 11.51 0.53 16.57
C THR A 49 11.78 1.14 17.95
N GLY A 50 13.05 1.34 18.30
CA GLY A 50 13.43 2.09 19.50
C GLY A 50 12.96 3.56 19.54
N ASP A 51 12.59 4.16 18.40
CA ASP A 51 12.23 5.59 18.28
C ASP A 51 10.76 5.83 17.89
N GLY A 52 9.94 4.77 17.93
CA GLY A 52 8.51 4.75 17.63
C GLY A 52 8.16 3.85 16.44
N LEU A 53 6.98 4.04 15.85
CA LEU A 53 6.54 3.21 14.73
C LEU A 53 7.03 3.78 13.38
N VAL A 54 7.51 2.91 12.51
CA VAL A 54 7.64 3.20 11.07
C VAL A 54 6.48 2.54 10.34
N CYS A 55 5.69 3.32 9.61
CA CYS A 55 4.56 2.81 8.83
C CYS A 55 4.83 2.95 7.33
N PHE A 56 4.63 1.88 6.58
CA PHE A 56 4.55 1.92 5.12
C PHE A 56 3.08 2.08 4.71
N ASP A 57 2.82 3.19 4.04
CA ASP A 57 1.51 3.70 3.62
C ASP A 57 0.55 4.04 4.78
N ALA A 58 -0.47 4.84 4.48
CA ALA A 58 -1.48 5.32 5.44
C ALA A 58 -2.90 4.95 5.02
N SER A 59 -3.05 4.07 4.02
CA SER A 59 -4.29 3.81 3.32
C SER A 59 -4.94 5.07 2.69
N GLY A 60 -6.18 4.95 2.24
CA GLY A 60 -6.98 6.05 1.70
C GLY A 60 -7.63 6.91 2.78
N VAL A 61 -8.13 8.09 2.42
CA VAL A 61 -8.83 8.98 3.39
C VAL A 61 -10.07 8.32 4.02
N GLN A 62 -10.68 7.36 3.32
CA GLN A 62 -11.86 6.65 3.78
C GLN A 62 -11.58 5.74 4.99
N THR A 63 -10.35 5.24 5.11
CA THR A 63 -9.98 4.22 6.10
C THR A 63 -8.76 4.61 6.97
N GLY A 64 -8.06 5.69 6.63
CA GLY A 64 -6.83 6.10 7.33
C GLY A 64 -7.01 6.40 8.82
N GLN A 65 -8.20 6.86 9.25
CA GLN A 65 -8.50 7.03 10.67
C GLN A 65 -8.55 5.67 11.38
N GLN A 66 -9.23 4.68 10.78
CA GLN A 66 -9.31 3.32 11.34
C GLN A 66 -7.94 2.65 11.38
N VAL A 67 -7.08 2.90 10.38
CA VAL A 67 -5.70 2.44 10.40
C VAL A 67 -4.93 3.03 11.58
N ARG A 68 -5.02 4.35 11.80
CA ARG A 68 -4.41 4.99 12.97
C ARG A 68 -4.94 4.43 14.29
N ASP A 69 -6.25 4.22 14.39
CA ASP A 69 -6.87 3.71 15.61
C ASP A 69 -6.43 2.27 15.90
N ALA A 70 -6.30 1.43 14.86
CA ALA A 70 -5.79 0.07 14.99
C ALA A 70 -4.33 0.05 15.47
N LEU A 71 -3.47 0.92 14.91
CA LEU A 71 -2.07 1.07 15.35
C LEU A 71 -1.98 1.53 16.81
N ARG A 72 -2.85 2.46 17.24
CA ARG A 72 -2.93 2.93 18.64
C ARG A 72 -3.41 1.85 19.60
N GLY A 73 -4.18 0.88 19.12
CA GLY A 73 -4.54 -0.31 19.90
C GLY A 73 -3.38 -1.28 20.11
N TRP A 74 -2.40 -1.29 19.20
CA TRP A 74 -1.23 -2.18 19.25
C TRP A 74 -0.02 -1.55 19.97
N SER A 75 0.26 -0.26 19.76
CA SER A 75 1.35 0.44 20.43
C SER A 75 0.97 1.85 20.88
N ALA A 76 1.50 2.25 22.04
CA ALA A 76 1.41 3.60 22.56
C ALA A 76 2.40 4.57 21.88
N ASP A 77 3.37 4.05 21.12
CA ASP A 77 4.37 4.86 20.45
C ASP A 77 3.77 5.67 19.30
N ARG A 78 4.28 6.89 19.10
CA ARG A 78 3.92 7.69 17.93
C ARG A 78 4.40 7.01 16.64
N VAL A 79 3.73 7.29 15.53
CA VAL A 79 4.30 7.03 14.20
C VAL A 79 5.40 8.07 13.98
N SER A 80 6.66 7.63 14.04
CA SER A 80 7.82 8.51 13.87
C SER A 80 8.12 8.73 12.40
N HIS A 81 7.87 7.73 11.55
CA HIS A 81 8.07 7.79 10.11
C HIS A 81 6.88 7.21 9.36
N LEU A 82 6.52 7.88 8.27
CA LEU A 82 5.50 7.42 7.34
C LEU A 82 6.12 7.32 5.95
N VAL A 83 6.42 6.10 5.51
CA VAL A 83 7.02 5.80 4.22
C VAL A 83 5.91 5.61 3.20
N TYR A 84 5.86 6.44 2.16
CA TYR A 84 5.01 6.20 1.02
C TYR A 84 5.69 5.24 0.06
N THR A 85 5.09 4.07 -0.15
CA THR A 85 5.55 3.18 -1.22
C THR A 85 5.39 3.87 -2.56
N HIS A 86 4.27 4.56 -2.79
CA HIS A 86 4.09 5.41 -3.95
C HIS A 86 2.94 6.40 -3.74
N GLY A 87 2.83 7.40 -4.62
CA GLY A 87 1.92 8.53 -4.40
C GLY A 87 0.45 8.27 -4.76
N HIS A 88 -0.04 7.04 -4.79
CA HIS A 88 -1.45 6.75 -5.05
C HIS A 88 -2.37 7.14 -3.89
N ALA A 89 -3.61 7.51 -4.20
CA ALA A 89 -4.52 8.14 -3.24
C ALA A 89 -4.96 7.22 -2.09
N ASP A 90 -5.01 5.94 -2.37
CA ASP A 90 -5.24 4.84 -1.45
C ASP A 90 -4.01 4.46 -0.61
N HIS A 91 -2.84 5.05 -0.87
CA HIS A 91 -1.63 4.86 -0.05
C HIS A 91 -1.34 6.09 0.80
N VAL A 92 -1.46 7.29 0.22
CA VAL A 92 -1.09 8.55 0.89
C VAL A 92 -2.28 9.27 1.51
N GLY A 93 -3.51 8.95 1.10
CA GLY A 93 -4.71 9.74 1.41
C GLY A 93 -5.02 9.81 2.91
N GLY A 94 -4.75 8.72 3.64
CA GLY A 94 -4.96 8.62 5.08
C GLY A 94 -3.92 9.36 5.92
N SER A 95 -2.82 9.82 5.33
CA SER A 95 -1.74 10.54 6.07
C SER A 95 -2.24 11.76 6.84
N THR A 96 -3.34 12.38 6.43
CA THR A 96 -3.95 13.52 7.14
C THR A 96 -4.28 13.21 8.60
N PHE A 97 -4.55 11.95 8.94
CA PHE A 97 -4.91 11.51 10.30
C PHE A 97 -3.68 11.31 11.19
N PHE A 98 -2.48 11.21 10.60
CA PHE A 98 -1.21 11.01 11.32
C PHE A 98 -0.49 12.32 11.65
N ARG A 99 -1.03 13.48 11.27
CA ARG A 99 -0.36 14.78 11.44
C ARG A 99 -0.02 15.13 12.89
N ASP A 100 -0.84 14.69 13.84
CA ASP A 100 -0.60 14.95 15.27
C ASP A 100 0.63 14.22 15.81
N ASP A 101 1.06 13.13 15.15
CA ASP A 101 2.32 12.44 15.49
C ASP A 101 3.54 13.16 14.91
N ALA A 102 3.33 14.09 13.96
CA ALA A 102 4.35 14.78 13.20
C ALA A 102 5.44 13.83 12.64
N PRO A 103 5.07 12.77 11.87
CA PRO A 103 6.06 11.84 11.33
C PRO A 103 6.93 12.52 10.27
N THR A 104 8.18 12.07 10.17
CA THR A 104 8.99 12.26 8.96
C THR A 104 8.34 11.48 7.83
N VAL A 105 7.92 12.16 6.78
CA VAL A 105 7.32 11.53 5.61
C VAL A 105 8.41 11.23 4.60
N VAL A 106 8.62 9.94 4.37
CA VAL A 106 9.62 9.44 3.43
C VAL A 106 8.94 9.07 2.13
N GLY A 107 9.49 9.46 0.99
CA GLY A 107 8.94 9.05 -0.30
C GLY A 107 9.84 9.44 -1.47
N HIS A 108 9.61 8.79 -2.62
CA HIS A 108 10.36 9.13 -3.83
C HIS A 108 10.08 10.58 -4.28
N GLN A 109 11.09 11.25 -4.85
CA GLN A 109 10.98 12.64 -5.31
C GLN A 109 9.77 12.91 -6.23
N ALA A 110 9.38 11.94 -7.06
CA ALA A 110 8.25 12.10 -7.97
C ALA A 110 6.87 12.02 -7.29
N VAL A 111 6.79 11.58 -6.02
CA VAL A 111 5.55 11.61 -5.24
C VAL A 111 5.05 13.05 -5.10
N ALA A 112 5.93 14.01 -4.77
CA ALA A 112 5.55 15.41 -4.65
C ALA A 112 4.93 15.94 -5.97
N THR A 113 5.58 15.66 -7.10
CA THR A 113 5.07 16.01 -8.44
C THR A 113 3.71 15.37 -8.72
N ARG A 114 3.51 14.13 -8.30
CA ARG A 114 2.22 13.43 -8.44
C ARG A 114 1.12 14.09 -7.61
N LEU A 115 1.40 14.49 -6.38
CA LEU A 115 0.42 15.19 -5.53
C LEU A 115 0.01 16.53 -6.16
N ASP A 116 0.96 17.28 -6.73
CA ASP A 116 0.65 18.53 -7.45
C ASP A 116 -0.21 18.28 -8.69
N ARG A 117 0.09 17.20 -9.43
CA ARG A 117 -0.74 16.79 -10.57
C ARG A 117 -2.17 16.47 -10.12
N TYR A 118 -2.36 15.78 -8.99
CA TYR A 118 -3.70 15.50 -8.46
C TYR A 118 -4.45 16.77 -8.06
N ALA A 119 -3.77 17.75 -7.46
CA ALA A 119 -4.36 19.04 -7.16
C ALA A 119 -4.76 19.80 -8.45
N TYR A 120 -3.87 19.85 -9.44
CA TYR A 120 -4.10 20.51 -10.72
C TYR A 120 -5.23 19.87 -11.53
N THR A 121 -5.29 18.52 -11.53
CA THR A 121 -6.27 17.74 -12.31
C THR A 121 -7.41 17.19 -11.46
N ASN A 122 -7.71 17.80 -10.31
CA ASN A 122 -8.65 17.31 -9.31
C ASN A 122 -9.99 16.81 -9.89
N ASN A 123 -10.68 17.68 -10.64
CA ASN A 123 -12.00 17.37 -11.19
C ASN A 123 -11.94 16.24 -12.22
N TRP A 124 -10.86 16.15 -12.99
CA TRP A 124 -10.66 15.06 -13.95
C TRP A 124 -10.47 13.72 -13.26
N ASN A 125 -9.67 13.66 -12.19
CA ASN A 125 -9.48 12.43 -11.42
C ASN A 125 -10.79 11.97 -10.77
N LEU A 126 -11.59 12.89 -10.21
CA LEU A 126 -12.91 12.57 -9.66
C LEU A 126 -13.84 11.98 -10.73
N LEU A 127 -13.91 12.61 -11.91
CA LEU A 127 -14.74 12.13 -13.02
C LEU A 127 -14.29 10.75 -13.55
N ILE A 128 -12.98 10.53 -13.70
CA ILE A 128 -12.42 9.24 -14.14
C ILE A 128 -12.71 8.15 -13.10
N ASN A 129 -12.50 8.43 -11.81
CA ASN A 129 -12.83 7.48 -10.75
C ASN A 129 -14.32 7.15 -10.69
N MET A 130 -15.22 8.12 -10.91
CA MET A 130 -16.65 7.82 -11.01
C MET A 130 -17.00 6.94 -12.21
N ARG A 131 -16.28 7.04 -13.34
CA ARG A 131 -16.48 6.14 -14.48
C ARG A 131 -15.98 4.73 -14.20
N GLN A 132 -14.83 4.61 -13.55
CA GLN A 132 -14.23 3.32 -13.25
C GLN A 132 -14.93 2.58 -12.10
N PHE A 133 -15.36 3.31 -11.07
CA PHE A 133 -15.83 2.75 -9.79
C PHE A 133 -17.26 3.17 -9.41
N GLY A 134 -17.92 4.00 -10.22
CA GLY A 134 -19.30 4.45 -9.94
C GLY A 134 -20.38 3.46 -10.35
N GLY A 135 -20.01 2.37 -11.03
CA GLY A 135 -20.93 1.38 -11.58
C GLY A 135 -21.81 1.93 -12.72
N ILE A 136 -22.41 1.03 -13.49
CA ILE A 136 -23.57 1.39 -14.33
C ILE A 136 -24.78 1.38 -13.38
N ARG A 137 -25.68 2.39 -13.48
CA ARG A 137 -26.97 2.33 -12.79
C ARG A 137 -27.64 0.98 -13.15
N GLY A 138 -28.29 0.33 -12.18
CA GLY A 138 -28.73 -1.07 -12.26
C GLY A 138 -29.80 -1.42 -13.32
N ASP A 139 -29.89 -0.71 -14.45
CA ASP A 139 -30.72 -1.07 -15.60
C ASP A 139 -29.96 -1.92 -16.65
N MET A 140 -28.63 -1.80 -16.73
CA MET A 140 -27.78 -2.65 -17.58
C MET A 140 -26.83 -3.49 -16.71
N ASN A 141 -27.23 -4.73 -16.46
CA ASN A 141 -26.52 -5.74 -15.66
C ASN A 141 -25.23 -6.24 -16.35
N LEU A 142 -24.31 -5.32 -16.68
CA LEU A 142 -23.01 -5.56 -17.33
C LEU A 142 -21.89 -5.43 -16.29
N ASN A 143 -21.99 -6.14 -15.17
CA ASN A 143 -20.90 -6.22 -14.20
C ASN A 143 -19.72 -6.97 -14.82
N VAL A 144 -18.68 -6.24 -15.24
CA VAL A 144 -17.37 -6.79 -15.57
C VAL A 144 -16.51 -6.68 -14.31
N GLY A 145 -16.56 -7.72 -13.47
CA GLY A 145 -15.85 -7.80 -12.20
C GLY A 145 -16.46 -8.87 -11.30
N ASP A 146 -15.61 -9.58 -10.57
CA ASP A 146 -16.00 -10.69 -9.70
C ASP A 146 -17.07 -10.28 -8.68
N THR A 147 -18.20 -10.99 -8.69
CA THR A 147 -19.31 -10.89 -7.73
C THR A 147 -19.03 -11.66 -6.43
N GLY A 148 -17.83 -12.20 -6.24
CA GLY A 148 -17.39 -12.93 -5.06
C GLY A 148 -16.64 -12.05 -4.06
N GLY A 149 -17.36 -11.48 -3.07
CA GLY A 149 -16.77 -11.01 -1.81
C GLY A 149 -15.73 -9.88 -1.88
N GLY A 150 -15.49 -9.28 -3.05
CA GLY A 150 -14.61 -8.14 -3.23
C GLY A 150 -15.14 -6.88 -2.53
N VAL A 151 -14.21 -6.03 -2.09
CA VAL A 151 -14.54 -4.77 -1.43
C VAL A 151 -15.15 -3.81 -2.44
N ASP A 152 -16.38 -3.38 -2.16
CA ASP A 152 -17.16 -2.46 -2.97
C ASP A 152 -16.56 -1.04 -2.87
N VAL A 153 -15.49 -0.78 -3.63
CA VAL A 153 -14.89 0.57 -3.71
C VAL A 153 -15.82 1.45 -4.54
N LYS A 154 -16.76 2.12 -3.88
CA LYS A 154 -17.66 3.07 -4.53
C LYS A 154 -17.04 4.46 -4.50
N ALA A 155 -16.96 5.09 -5.67
CA ALA A 155 -16.61 6.50 -5.75
C ALA A 155 -17.62 7.34 -4.94
N ASN A 156 -17.15 8.17 -4.02
CA ASN A 156 -18.03 9.10 -3.29
C ASN A 156 -18.49 10.21 -4.25
N PRO A 157 -19.79 10.30 -4.61
CA PRO A 157 -20.27 11.28 -5.58
C PRO A 157 -20.21 12.72 -5.05
N ASN A 158 -20.04 12.88 -3.73
CA ASN A 158 -19.93 14.18 -3.06
C ASN A 158 -18.47 14.59 -2.82
N ALA A 159 -17.48 13.78 -3.22
CA ALA A 159 -16.08 14.12 -3.07
C ALA A 159 -15.75 15.40 -3.86
N ARG A 160 -15.29 16.44 -3.13
CA ARG A 160 -14.88 17.73 -3.73
C ARG A 160 -13.40 17.77 -4.05
N ARG A 161 -12.60 16.91 -3.41
CA ARG A 161 -11.17 16.75 -3.66
C ARG A 161 -10.83 15.29 -3.86
N PHE A 162 -9.95 15.02 -4.83
CA PHE A 162 -9.40 13.69 -5.08
C PHE A 162 -8.49 13.23 -3.95
N LEU A 163 -7.65 14.14 -3.45
CA LEU A 163 -6.85 13.97 -2.25
C LEU A 163 -7.20 15.05 -1.21
N PRO A 164 -7.23 14.72 0.10
CA PRO A 164 -7.32 15.72 1.15
C PRO A 164 -6.30 16.84 0.96
N ALA A 165 -6.71 18.09 1.20
CA ALA A 165 -5.78 19.24 1.16
C ALA A 165 -4.64 19.13 2.19
N THR A 166 -4.84 18.26 3.18
CA THR A 166 -3.99 18.00 4.33
C THR A 166 -3.23 16.68 4.24
N THR A 167 -3.28 16.01 3.08
CA THR A 167 -2.37 14.90 2.77
C THR A 167 -0.93 15.40 2.93
N MET A 168 -0.14 14.69 3.73
CA MET A 168 1.23 15.09 4.03
C MET A 168 2.12 14.91 2.78
N ARG A 169 3.19 15.71 2.70
CA ARG A 169 4.14 15.65 1.58
C ARG A 169 5.45 15.06 2.08
N PRO A 170 6.20 14.33 1.24
CA PRO A 170 7.53 13.88 1.61
C PRO A 170 8.43 15.06 1.98
N ASP A 171 9.05 14.99 3.13
CA ASP A 171 10.12 15.87 3.60
C ASP A 171 11.48 15.17 3.60
N HIS A 172 11.50 13.84 3.73
CA HIS A 172 12.65 13.01 3.40
C HIS A 172 12.46 12.45 1.98
N VAL A 173 13.26 12.94 1.04
CA VAL A 173 13.13 12.60 -0.39
C VAL A 173 14.13 11.52 -0.79
N VAL A 174 13.62 10.42 -1.33
CA VAL A 174 14.41 9.32 -1.90
C VAL A 174 14.57 9.51 -3.41
N GLY A 175 15.79 9.33 -3.91
CA GLY A 175 16.12 9.24 -5.33
C GLY A 175 16.04 7.79 -5.81
N ASP A 176 17.13 7.25 -6.37
CA ASP A 176 17.16 5.85 -6.84
C ASP A 176 17.20 4.84 -5.67
N HIS A 177 17.89 5.19 -4.59
CA HIS A 177 17.96 4.39 -3.37
C HIS A 177 18.20 5.30 -2.17
N ASP A 178 17.85 4.79 -0.98
CA ASP A 178 18.25 5.36 0.30
C ASP A 178 18.28 4.27 1.37
N THR A 179 18.92 4.53 2.50
CA THR A 179 18.88 3.66 3.67
C THR A 179 18.63 4.51 4.90
N ILE A 180 17.53 4.23 5.59
CA ILE A 180 17.17 4.90 6.83
C ILE A 180 17.37 3.95 8.01
N ASP A 181 17.82 4.51 9.13
CA ASP A 181 17.90 3.82 10.42
C ASP A 181 17.00 4.56 11.40
N VAL A 182 16.05 3.84 11.99
CA VAL A 182 15.10 4.39 12.97
C VAL A 182 15.10 3.45 14.17
N GLY A 183 15.48 3.95 15.34
CA GLY A 183 15.50 3.16 16.57
C GLY A 183 16.28 1.85 16.47
N GLY A 184 17.32 1.78 15.64
CA GLY A 184 18.16 0.60 15.42
C GLY A 184 17.64 -0.40 14.37
N LEU A 185 16.52 -0.12 13.72
CA LEU A 185 16.06 -0.87 12.55
C LEU A 185 16.48 -0.15 11.27
N GLN A 186 17.20 -0.88 10.42
CA GLN A 186 17.63 -0.42 9.11
C GLN A 186 16.57 -0.78 8.07
N MET A 187 16.29 0.15 7.17
CA MET A 187 15.40 -0.05 6.03
C MET A 187 16.08 0.48 4.78
N GLU A 188 16.33 -0.40 3.81
CA GLU A 188 16.78 0.03 2.49
C GLU A 188 15.56 0.33 1.61
N LEU A 189 15.47 1.55 1.08
CA LEU A 189 14.42 1.98 0.18
C LEU A 189 14.97 2.03 -1.24
N HIS A 190 14.31 1.34 -2.17
CA HIS A 190 14.75 1.19 -3.55
C HIS A 190 13.67 1.70 -4.48
N HIS A 191 14.03 2.65 -5.35
CA HIS A 191 13.13 3.12 -6.40
C HIS A 191 13.13 2.15 -7.57
N ALA A 192 11.94 1.91 -8.11
CA ALA A 192 11.77 1.36 -9.43
C ALA A 192 10.46 1.87 -10.04
N ARG A 193 10.34 1.76 -11.35
CA ARG A 193 9.07 2.05 -12.04
C ARG A 193 8.26 0.76 -12.13
N GLY A 194 6.96 0.86 -11.87
CA GLY A 194 6.05 -0.27 -11.98
C GLY A 194 4.62 0.22 -12.15
N GLU A 195 3.84 0.11 -11.08
CA GLU A 195 2.49 0.67 -10.99
C GLU A 195 2.49 2.18 -11.29
N THR A 196 3.51 2.86 -10.78
CA THR A 196 3.77 4.28 -10.98
C THR A 196 5.24 4.53 -11.30
N ASP A 197 5.56 5.77 -11.65
CA ASP A 197 6.93 6.26 -11.87
C ASP A 197 7.63 6.68 -10.57
N ASP A 198 6.93 6.65 -9.44
CA ASP A 198 7.38 7.14 -8.12
C ASP A 198 7.41 6.04 -7.05
N HIS A 199 7.55 4.78 -7.46
CA HIS A 199 7.38 3.64 -6.58
C HIS A 199 8.67 3.25 -5.86
N LEU A 200 8.55 2.98 -4.56
CA LEU A 200 9.56 2.47 -3.66
C LEU A 200 9.14 1.10 -3.14
N TRP A 201 10.12 0.21 -3.07
CA TRP A 201 10.04 -1.00 -2.24
C TRP A 201 11.09 -0.96 -1.15
N GLY A 202 10.80 -1.62 -0.03
CA GLY A 202 11.62 -1.60 1.17
C GLY A 202 12.20 -2.98 1.47
N TRP A 203 13.50 -3.05 1.75
CA TRP A 203 14.16 -4.23 2.30
C TRP A 203 14.46 -4.04 3.78
N LEU A 204 14.02 -5.02 4.59
CA LEU A 204 14.10 -5.02 6.04
C LEU A 204 15.05 -6.16 6.48
N PRO A 205 16.38 -5.93 6.49
CA PRO A 205 17.35 -7.01 6.70
C PRO A 205 17.17 -7.73 8.05
N GLN A 206 16.79 -7.01 9.11
CA GLN A 206 16.56 -7.58 10.45
C GLN A 206 15.38 -8.56 10.49
N HIS A 207 14.40 -8.37 9.61
CA HIS A 207 13.22 -9.22 9.51
C HIS A 207 13.27 -10.19 8.33
N ASN A 208 14.33 -10.14 7.51
CA ASN A 208 14.43 -10.86 6.25
C ASN A 208 13.17 -10.68 5.37
N ALA A 209 12.68 -9.43 5.32
CA ALA A 209 11.36 -9.11 4.78
C ALA A 209 11.40 -7.99 3.73
N LEU A 210 10.44 -8.00 2.81
CA LEU A 210 10.22 -6.93 1.84
C LEU A 210 8.84 -6.28 2.02
N THR A 211 8.79 -4.96 2.00
CA THR A 211 7.55 -4.21 1.72
C THR A 211 7.48 -3.92 0.23
N THR A 212 6.56 -4.54 -0.50
CA THR A 212 6.56 -4.47 -1.98
C THR A 212 5.69 -3.33 -2.53
N GLY A 213 4.88 -2.68 -1.69
CA GLY A 213 3.79 -1.82 -2.16
C GLY A 213 2.97 -2.55 -3.23
N ASP A 214 2.66 -1.83 -4.31
CA ASP A 214 1.92 -2.38 -5.45
C ASP A 214 2.75 -3.16 -6.46
N PHE A 215 4.05 -3.40 -6.26
CA PHE A 215 4.80 -4.28 -7.19
C PHE A 215 4.27 -5.72 -7.15
N LEU A 216 3.76 -6.16 -6.02
CA LEU A 216 3.05 -7.43 -5.89
C LEU A 216 1.69 -7.17 -5.25
N ILE A 217 0.63 -7.60 -5.92
CA ILE A 217 -0.73 -7.59 -5.40
C ILE A 217 -1.36 -8.97 -5.63
N TRP A 218 -2.49 -9.25 -4.99
CA TRP A 218 -3.18 -10.55 -5.09
C TRP A 218 -3.75 -10.90 -6.49
N ASN A 219 -3.63 -10.01 -7.46
CA ASN A 219 -4.17 -10.17 -8.81
C ASN A 219 -3.14 -9.76 -9.86
N PHE A 220 -3.40 -10.08 -11.12
CA PHE A 220 -2.54 -9.67 -12.21
C PHE A 220 -2.49 -8.13 -12.32
N PRO A 221 -1.30 -7.51 -12.25
CA PRO A 221 -1.18 -6.07 -12.27
C PRO A 221 -1.66 -5.50 -13.60
N ASN A 222 -2.43 -4.41 -13.54
CA ASN A 222 -3.01 -3.78 -14.72
C ASN A 222 -1.95 -2.90 -15.42
N ALA A 223 -1.38 -3.32 -16.55
CA ALA A 223 -0.37 -2.53 -17.26
C ALA A 223 -0.87 -1.16 -17.81
N GLY A 224 -2.17 -0.89 -17.70
CA GLY A 224 -2.84 0.31 -18.17
C GLY A 224 -4.23 -0.03 -18.71
N ASN A 225 -5.16 0.91 -18.60
CA ASN A 225 -6.46 0.81 -19.27
C ASN A 225 -6.73 2.08 -20.09
N PRO A 226 -7.70 2.09 -21.02
CA PRO A 226 -7.96 3.26 -21.88
C PRO A 226 -8.33 4.55 -21.14
N GLN A 227 -8.67 4.48 -19.86
CA GLN A 227 -9.11 5.61 -19.04
C GLN A 227 -8.04 6.09 -18.06
N LYS A 228 -6.93 5.36 -17.90
CA LYS A 228 -5.83 5.66 -16.96
C LYS A 228 -4.48 5.66 -17.66
N VAL A 229 -3.48 6.21 -16.96
CA VAL A 229 -2.10 6.25 -17.44
C VAL A 229 -1.58 4.83 -17.73
N GLN A 230 -0.78 4.72 -18.79
CA GLN A 230 -0.02 3.50 -19.06
C GLN A 230 1.07 3.33 -17.99
N ARG A 231 1.31 2.09 -17.58
CA ARG A 231 2.26 1.74 -16.51
C ARG A 231 3.58 1.24 -17.11
N PHE A 232 4.46 0.66 -16.29
CA PHE A 232 5.83 0.30 -16.68
C PHE A 232 6.12 -1.21 -16.59
N PRO A 233 5.51 -2.09 -17.41
CA PRO A 233 5.62 -3.54 -17.23
C PRO A 233 7.04 -4.10 -17.31
N ILE A 234 7.91 -3.52 -18.14
CA ILE A 234 9.28 -4.01 -18.33
C ILE A 234 10.12 -3.66 -17.09
N GLU A 235 10.04 -2.43 -16.63
CA GLU A 235 10.70 -1.97 -15.40
C GLU A 235 10.13 -2.68 -14.16
N TRP A 236 8.83 -2.94 -14.14
CA TRP A 236 8.16 -3.71 -13.09
C TRP A 236 8.76 -5.12 -12.98
N ALA A 237 8.90 -5.82 -14.11
CA ALA A 237 9.50 -7.14 -14.14
C ALA A 237 10.98 -7.12 -13.69
N ALA A 238 11.71 -6.02 -13.93
CA ALA A 238 13.06 -5.85 -13.41
C ALA A 238 13.06 -5.65 -11.88
N ALA A 239 12.12 -4.85 -11.35
CA ALA A 239 11.96 -4.63 -9.92
C ALA A 239 11.64 -5.94 -9.17
N LEU A 240 10.73 -6.76 -9.70
CA LEU A 240 10.40 -8.08 -9.13
C LEU A 240 11.62 -9.01 -9.09
N ARG A 241 12.47 -8.99 -10.12
CA ARG A 241 13.73 -9.77 -10.11
C ARG A 241 14.71 -9.25 -9.05
N ALA A 242 14.79 -7.94 -8.86
CA ALA A 242 15.64 -7.34 -7.83
C ALA A 242 15.14 -7.72 -6.41
N MET A 243 13.82 -7.75 -6.20
CA MET A 243 13.20 -8.23 -4.97
C MET A 243 13.53 -9.70 -4.69
N ILE A 244 13.34 -10.58 -5.67
CA ILE A 244 13.67 -12.01 -5.54
C ILE A 244 15.15 -12.21 -5.19
N ALA A 245 16.05 -11.40 -5.76
CA ALA A 245 17.48 -11.47 -5.49
C ALA A 245 17.88 -11.10 -4.05
N LYS A 246 16.98 -10.49 -3.26
CA LYS A 246 17.18 -10.28 -1.81
C LYS A 246 16.95 -11.54 -0.99
N GLU A 247 16.40 -12.59 -1.59
CA GLU A 247 16.06 -13.86 -0.94
C GLU A 247 15.20 -13.71 0.32
N PRO A 248 14.09 -12.94 0.26
CA PRO A 248 13.21 -12.69 1.41
C PRO A 248 12.57 -13.98 1.93
N GLU A 249 12.34 -14.03 3.24
CA GLU A 249 11.49 -15.05 3.90
C GLU A 249 10.07 -14.53 4.16
N LEU A 250 9.86 -13.20 4.06
CA LEU A 250 8.56 -12.56 4.26
C LEU A 250 8.31 -11.47 3.22
N LEU A 251 7.17 -11.53 2.55
CA LEU A 251 6.65 -10.47 1.67
C LEU A 251 5.45 -9.79 2.32
N LEU A 252 5.47 -8.46 2.32
CA LEU A 252 4.45 -7.59 2.90
C LEU A 252 3.92 -6.64 1.80
N PRO A 253 2.92 -7.08 1.01
CA PRO A 253 2.34 -6.24 -0.03
C PRO A 253 1.42 -5.17 0.58
N ALA A 254 1.19 -4.08 -0.16
CA ALA A 254 0.17 -3.09 0.22
C ALA A 254 -1.25 -3.58 -0.09
N HIS A 255 -1.40 -4.75 -0.69
CA HIS A 255 -2.65 -5.25 -1.23
C HIS A 255 -2.63 -6.78 -1.28
N GLY A 256 -3.57 -7.43 -0.59
CA GLY A 256 -3.61 -8.89 -0.48
C GLY A 256 -2.83 -9.40 0.73
N LEU A 257 -2.70 -10.73 0.80
CA LEU A 257 -2.12 -11.36 1.99
C LEU A 257 -0.59 -11.27 2.01
N PRO A 258 0.03 -11.15 3.21
CA PRO A 258 1.46 -11.37 3.37
C PRO A 258 1.82 -12.82 3.02
N ILE A 259 3.05 -13.07 2.57
CA ILE A 259 3.53 -14.39 2.15
C ILE A 259 4.80 -14.72 2.93
N ALA A 260 4.82 -15.89 3.56
CA ALA A 260 6.00 -16.40 4.27
C ALA A 260 6.57 -17.67 3.63
N GLY A 261 7.88 -17.80 3.74
CA GLY A 261 8.66 -18.93 3.28
C GLY A 261 9.23 -18.71 1.87
N ARG A 262 10.55 -18.78 1.76
CA ARG A 262 11.30 -18.57 0.51
C ARG A 262 10.75 -19.36 -0.68
N GLU A 263 10.40 -20.64 -0.49
CA GLU A 263 9.86 -21.49 -1.58
C GLU A 263 8.56 -20.97 -2.19
N ARG A 264 7.73 -20.25 -1.43
CA ARG A 264 6.49 -19.63 -1.95
C ARG A 264 6.75 -18.29 -2.62
N ILE A 265 7.87 -17.66 -2.31
CA ILE A 265 8.22 -16.32 -2.78
C ILE A 265 9.03 -16.37 -4.10
N THR A 266 9.87 -17.38 -4.27
CA THR A 266 10.77 -17.55 -5.45
C THR A 266 10.17 -18.39 -6.55
#